data_AF-A0A662KGU2-F1
#
_entry.id   AF-A0A662KGU2-F1
#
_cell.length_a   1.000
_cell.length_b   1.000
_cell.length_c   1.000
_cell.angle_alpha   90.00
_cell.angle_beta   90.00
_cell.angle_gamma   90.00
#
_symmetry.space_group_name_H-M   'P 1'
#
loop_
_entity.id
_entity.type
_entity.pdbx_description
1 polymer ?
#
loop_
_entity_poly.entity_id
_entity_poly.type
_entity_poly.pdbx_seq_one_letter_code
_entity_poly.pdbx_strand_id
1 'polypeptide(L)'
;PLLQEVAEKAKNCKPILAYDLNLVQLGALMKKFQLFITNDTGPMHIAAALRIPIVAIFGPENPYQYGPYGTLSEVVFKENVPCRPCYRFVCHDHQCLKDLSLEEVWAKVEKLRKRVGI
;
A
#
# COMPACT_ATOMS: atom_id res chain seq x y z
N PRO A 1 -10.53 7.91 14.31
CA PRO A 1 -11.68 7.06 13.94
C PRO A 1 -11.29 5.82 13.13
N LEU A 2 -10.83 5.95 11.88
CA LEU A 2 -10.55 4.79 11.01
C LEU A 2 -9.39 3.91 11.52
N LEU A 3 -8.28 4.51 11.96
CA LEU A 3 -7.14 3.76 12.50
C LEU A 3 -7.52 2.86 13.68
N GLN A 4 -8.36 3.39 14.58
CA GLN A 4 -8.86 2.64 15.74
C GLN A 4 -9.77 1.50 15.29
N GLU A 5 -10.70 1.77 14.37
CA GLU A 5 -11.59 0.75 13.82
C GLU A 5 -10.83 -0.41 13.16
N VAL A 6 -9.79 -0.11 12.39
CA VAL A 6 -8.94 -1.14 11.77
C VAL A 6 -8.18 -1.93 12.83
N ALA A 7 -7.64 -1.25 13.85
CA ALA A 7 -6.92 -1.93 14.94
C ALA A 7 -7.83 -2.85 15.77
N GLU A 8 -9.07 -2.44 16.04
CA GLU A 8 -10.06 -3.26 16.76
C GLU A 8 -10.48 -4.52 15.99
N LYS A 9 -10.43 -4.46 14.66
CA LYS A 9 -10.70 -5.61 13.78
C LYS A 9 -9.53 -6.59 13.69
N ALA A 10 -8.32 -6.20 14.10
CA ALA A 10 -7.16 -7.06 14.06
C ALA A 10 -7.28 -8.19 15.09
N LYS A 11 -7.23 -9.44 14.62
CA LYS A 11 -7.28 -10.65 15.45
C LYS A 11 -5.92 -11.33 15.45
N ASN A 12 -5.59 -12.00 16.56
CA ASN A 12 -4.35 -12.79 16.71
C ASN A 12 -3.06 -11.97 16.59
N CYS A 13 -3.12 -10.65 16.81
CA CYS A 13 -1.94 -9.79 16.92
C CYS A 13 -2.25 -8.61 17.86
N LYS A 14 -1.20 -7.93 18.32
CA LYS A 14 -1.31 -6.64 19.03
C LYS A 14 -0.96 -5.52 18.04
N PRO A 15 -1.95 -4.83 17.45
CA PRO A 15 -1.67 -3.77 16.49
C PRO A 15 -0.94 -2.59 17.16
N ILE A 16 0.00 -1.99 16.43
CA ILE A 16 0.70 -0.77 16.83
C ILE A 16 0.12 0.37 15.99
N LEU A 17 -0.46 1.37 16.67
CA LEU A 17 -0.89 2.61 16.04
C LEU A 17 0.27 3.60 16.06
N ALA A 18 0.71 4.03 14.88
CA ALA A 18 1.78 5.00 14.71
C ALA A 18 1.26 6.22 13.94
N TYR A 19 1.36 7.40 14.55
CA TYR A 19 0.98 8.70 14.01
C TYR A 19 1.89 9.78 14.60
N ASP A 20 1.86 11.00 14.04
CA ASP A 20 2.69 12.14 14.45
C ASP A 20 4.21 11.89 14.45
N LEU A 21 4.66 11.07 13.50
CA LEU A 21 6.08 10.80 13.27
C LEU A 21 6.64 11.79 12.25
N ASN A 22 7.82 12.34 12.53
CA ASN A 22 8.58 13.03 11.49
C ASN A 22 9.20 12.02 10.49
N LEU A 23 9.73 12.50 9.36
CA LEU A 23 10.27 11.64 8.30
C LEU A 23 11.38 10.69 8.79
N VAL A 24 12.23 11.13 9.71
CA VAL A 24 13.33 10.32 10.25
C VAL A 24 12.78 9.21 11.15
N GLN A 25 11.83 9.55 12.02
CA GLN A 25 11.16 8.59 12.91
C GLN A 25 10.36 7.55 12.12
N LEU A 26 9.61 7.99 11.10
CA LEU A 26 8.86 7.11 10.21
C LEU A 26 9.82 6.13 9.51
N GLY A 27 10.90 6.63 8.90
CA GLY A 27 11.89 5.77 8.26
C GLY A 27 12.55 4.78 9.23
N ALA A 28 12.86 5.21 10.46
CA ALA A 28 13.42 4.34 11.49
C ALA A 28 12.46 3.22 11.92
N LEU A 29 11.16 3.53 12.03
CA LEU A 29 10.12 2.54 12.30
C LEU A 29 9.99 1.56 11.13
N MET A 30 9.89 2.08 9.90
CA MET A 30 9.70 1.29 8.70
C MET A 30 10.84 0.32 8.43
N LYS A 31 12.09 0.64 8.79
CA LYS A 31 13.23 -0.30 8.69
C LYS A 31 13.02 -1.63 9.43
N LYS A 32 12.06 -1.72 10.35
CA LYS A 32 11.71 -2.96 11.05
C LYS A 32 10.69 -3.82 10.28
N PHE A 33 10.11 -3.31 9.20
CA PHE A 33 9.07 -4.00 8.44
C PHE A 33 9.68 -5.04 7.49
N GLN A 34 9.11 -6.23 7.49
CA GLN A 34 9.44 -7.29 6.53
C GLN A 34 8.62 -7.19 5.24
N LEU A 35 7.47 -6.50 5.32
CA LEU A 35 6.54 -6.27 4.22
C LEU A 35 5.74 -5.00 4.52
N PHE A 36 5.52 -4.16 3.53
CA PHE A 36 4.71 -2.94 3.66
C PHE A 36 3.58 -2.92 2.64
N ILE A 37 2.34 -2.95 3.14
CA ILE A 37 1.12 -2.84 2.32
C ILE A 37 0.63 -1.40 2.42
N THR A 38 0.50 -0.70 1.30
CA THR A 38 0.26 0.74 1.28
C THR A 38 -0.57 1.16 0.07
N ASN A 39 -1.21 2.31 0.16
CA ASN A 39 -1.63 3.07 -1.01
C ASN A 39 -0.45 3.86 -1.62
N ASP A 40 -0.69 4.55 -2.71
CA ASP A 40 0.25 5.34 -3.48
C ASP A 40 0.52 6.73 -2.86
N THR A 41 1.07 6.74 -1.64
CA THR A 41 1.45 7.97 -0.92
C THR A 41 2.94 8.03 -0.61
N GLY A 42 3.44 9.17 -0.12
CA GLY A 42 4.85 9.39 0.22
C GLY A 42 5.55 8.25 0.99
N PRO A 43 4.92 7.64 2.03
CA PRO A 43 5.48 6.49 2.72
C PRO A 43 5.86 5.31 1.82
N MET A 44 5.13 5.05 0.73
CA MET A 44 5.50 4.03 -0.25
C MET A 44 6.89 4.28 -0.85
N HIS A 45 7.22 5.53 -1.19
CA HIS A 45 8.52 5.88 -1.73
C HIS A 45 9.64 5.81 -0.68
N ILE A 46 9.33 6.17 0.57
CA ILE A 46 10.26 5.97 1.70
C ILE A 46 10.56 4.49 1.88
N ALA A 47 9.54 3.63 1.84
CA ALA A 47 9.73 2.18 1.89
C ALA A 47 10.62 1.66 0.76
N ALA A 48 10.41 2.17 -0.46
CA ALA A 48 11.19 1.77 -1.62
C ALA A 48 12.66 2.18 -1.49
N ALA A 49 12.93 3.41 -1.02
CA ALA A 49 14.28 3.88 -0.73
C ALA A 49 14.98 3.04 0.35
N LEU A 50 14.22 2.53 1.33
CA LEU A 50 14.70 1.63 2.37
C LEU A 50 14.77 0.16 1.94
N ARG A 51 14.46 -0.16 0.67
CA ARG A 51 14.43 -1.53 0.10
C ARG A 51 13.50 -2.49 0.85
N ILE A 52 12.43 -1.96 1.45
CA ILE A 52 11.39 -2.76 2.08
C ILE A 52 10.53 -3.38 0.95
N PRO A 53 10.14 -4.66 1.06
CA PRO A 53 9.19 -5.28 0.14
C PRO A 53 7.81 -4.61 0.22
N ILE A 54 7.21 -4.27 -0.93
CA ILE A 54 5.98 -3.46 -0.97
C ILE A 54 4.86 -4.14 -1.76
N VAL A 55 3.64 -4.14 -1.19
CA VAL A 55 2.41 -4.28 -1.96
C VAL A 55 1.74 -2.91 -2.04
N ALA A 56 1.70 -2.33 -3.24
CA ALA A 56 1.13 -1.00 -3.46
C ALA A 56 -0.25 -1.09 -4.13
N ILE A 57 -1.24 -0.43 -3.55
CA ILE A 57 -2.62 -0.37 -4.03
C ILE A 57 -2.83 0.99 -4.70
N PHE A 58 -3.17 0.98 -5.99
CA PHE A 58 -3.32 2.18 -6.80
C PHE A 58 -4.78 2.36 -7.25
N GLY A 59 -5.26 3.60 -7.13
CA GLY A 59 -6.55 4.01 -7.66
C GLY A 59 -6.41 4.77 -8.99
N PRO A 60 -6.57 6.11 -8.98
CA PRO A 60 -6.61 6.91 -10.20
C PRO A 60 -5.25 7.14 -10.88
N GLU A 61 -4.13 7.02 -10.15
CA GLU A 61 -2.78 7.25 -10.63
C GLU A 61 -2.22 6.08 -11.44
N ASN A 62 -1.19 6.39 -12.25
CA ASN A 62 -0.47 5.42 -13.05
C ASN A 62 0.71 4.80 -12.27
N PRO A 63 0.67 3.51 -11.93
CA PRO A 63 1.75 2.84 -11.21
C PRO A 63 3.03 2.66 -12.04
N TYR A 64 2.95 2.74 -13.37
CA TYR A 64 4.16 2.72 -14.20
C TYR A 64 4.96 4.02 -14.05
N GLN A 65 4.31 5.11 -13.62
CA GLN A 65 4.95 6.40 -13.39
C GLN A 65 5.33 6.63 -11.92
N TYR A 66 4.45 6.25 -11.00
CA TYR A 66 4.59 6.56 -9.57
C TYR A 66 4.78 5.31 -8.68
N GLY A 67 4.90 4.12 -9.27
CA GLY A 67 5.07 2.88 -8.52
C GLY A 67 6.37 2.82 -7.70
N PRO A 68 6.50 1.82 -6.81
CA PRO A 68 7.73 1.57 -6.07
C PRO A 68 8.90 1.31 -7.02
N TYR A 69 9.91 2.19 -7.00
CA TYR A 69 11.08 2.07 -7.85
C TYR A 69 12.25 1.40 -7.13
N GLY A 70 12.90 0.43 -7.78
CA GLY A 70 14.15 -0.18 -7.29
C GLY A 70 14.00 -1.07 -6.05
N THR A 71 12.79 -1.48 -5.68
CA THR A 71 12.54 -2.42 -4.58
C THR A 71 11.72 -3.62 -5.05
N LEU A 72 11.71 -4.68 -4.26
CA LEU A 72 10.85 -5.83 -4.50
C LEU A 72 9.39 -5.42 -4.24
N SER A 73 8.55 -5.46 -5.27
CA SER A 73 7.16 -5.04 -5.12
C SER A 73 6.16 -5.84 -5.95
N GLU A 74 4.92 -5.82 -5.48
CA GLU A 74 3.73 -6.15 -6.26
C GLU A 74 2.80 -4.93 -6.27
N VAL A 75 2.17 -4.66 -7.40
CA VAL A 75 1.23 -3.55 -7.54
C VAL A 75 -0.16 -4.10 -7.86
N VAL A 76 -1.17 -3.55 -7.20
CA VAL A 76 -2.59 -3.91 -7.31
C VAL A 76 -3.35 -2.69 -7.84
N PHE A 77 -4.00 -2.84 -8.98
CA PHE A 77 -4.83 -1.81 -9.58
C PHE A 77 -5.76 -2.41 -10.65
N LYS A 78 -6.85 -1.71 -10.96
CA LYS A 78 -7.70 -2.08 -12.09
C LYS A 78 -7.23 -1.41 -13.37
N GLU A 79 -6.97 -2.21 -14.40
CA GLU A 79 -6.62 -1.70 -15.73
C GLU A 79 -7.86 -1.18 -16.47
N ASN A 80 -8.97 -1.95 -16.42
CA ASN A 80 -10.16 -1.72 -17.25
C ASN A 80 -11.20 -0.84 -16.56
N VAL A 81 -10.80 0.36 -16.14
CA VAL A 81 -11.72 1.36 -15.59
C VAL A 81 -11.77 2.54 -16.57
N PRO A 82 -12.94 2.90 -17.15
CA PRO A 82 -13.01 3.84 -18.27
C PRO A 82 -12.37 5.21 -18.02
N CYS A 83 -12.39 5.69 -16.77
CA CYS A 83 -11.80 6.98 -16.44
C CYS A 83 -10.28 6.92 -16.18
N ARG A 84 -9.68 5.74 -16.04
CA ARG A 84 -8.32 5.58 -15.53
C ARG A 84 -7.26 5.61 -16.65
N PRO A 85 -6.10 6.26 -16.44
CA PRO A 85 -5.74 7.09 -15.28
C PRO A 85 -6.36 8.49 -15.37
N CYS A 86 -7.06 8.94 -14.32
CA CYS A 86 -7.73 10.25 -14.31
C CYS A 86 -6.98 11.34 -13.54
N TYR A 87 -6.09 10.96 -12.61
CA TYR A 87 -5.34 11.87 -11.73
C TYR A 87 -6.22 12.90 -11.00
N ARG A 88 -7.48 12.57 -10.74
CA ARG A 88 -8.43 13.51 -10.12
C ARG A 88 -8.26 13.52 -8.61
N PHE A 89 -7.96 14.70 -8.06
CA PHE A 89 -7.97 14.93 -6.61
C PHE A 89 -9.38 14.84 -5.99
N VAL A 90 -10.41 15.24 -6.76
CA VAL A 90 -11.82 15.13 -6.34
C VAL A 90 -12.53 14.13 -7.25
N CYS A 91 -12.98 13.03 -6.66
CA CYS A 91 -13.73 11.98 -7.31
C CYS A 91 -14.86 11.55 -6.35
N HIS A 92 -16.06 11.32 -6.87
CA HIS A 92 -17.19 10.88 -6.04
C HIS A 92 -17.49 9.38 -6.19
N ASP A 93 -16.97 8.76 -7.25
CA ASP A 93 -17.25 7.37 -7.57
C ASP A 93 -16.17 6.43 -7.03
N HIS A 94 -14.89 6.73 -7.27
CA HIS A 94 -13.77 5.86 -6.88
C HIS A 94 -13.93 4.39 -7.34
N GLN A 95 -14.60 4.16 -8.48
CA GLN A 95 -14.79 2.82 -9.05
C GLN A 95 -13.47 2.05 -9.17
N CYS A 96 -12.38 2.74 -9.54
CA CYS A 96 -11.04 2.15 -9.61
C CYS A 96 -10.53 1.50 -8.32
N LEU A 97 -11.00 1.96 -7.16
CA LEU A 97 -10.70 1.38 -5.86
C LEU A 97 -11.80 0.42 -5.41
N LYS A 98 -13.08 0.75 -5.65
CA LYS A 98 -14.23 -0.08 -5.26
C LYS A 98 -14.27 -1.43 -5.96
N ASP A 99 -13.78 -1.50 -7.20
CA ASP A 99 -13.77 -2.74 -7.97
C ASP A 99 -12.63 -3.69 -7.54
N LEU A 100 -11.65 -3.22 -6.76
CA LEU A 100 -10.58 -4.05 -6.23
C LEU A 100 -11.13 -4.98 -5.15
N SER A 101 -10.97 -6.29 -5.38
CA SER A 101 -11.38 -7.30 -4.42
C SER A 101 -10.29 -7.58 -3.38
N LEU A 102 -10.69 -8.08 -2.22
CA LEU A 102 -9.76 -8.51 -1.18
C LEU A 102 -8.85 -9.64 -1.70
N GLU A 103 -9.39 -10.55 -2.50
CA GLU A 103 -8.69 -11.69 -3.07
C GLU A 103 -7.59 -11.23 -4.04
N GLU A 104 -7.85 -10.22 -4.86
CA GLU A 104 -6.85 -9.64 -5.76
C GLU A 104 -5.68 -9.02 -4.98
N VAL A 105 -5.98 -8.27 -3.92
CA VAL A 105 -4.94 -7.70 -3.02
C VAL A 105 -4.19 -8.82 -2.32
N TRP A 106 -4.91 -9.78 -1.73
CA TRP A 106 -4.34 -10.86 -0.92
C TRP A 106 -3.46 -11.80 -1.75
N ALA A 107 -3.82 -12.08 -3.00
CA ALA A 107 -2.98 -12.87 -3.90
C ALA A 107 -1.60 -12.22 -4.13
N LYS A 108 -1.55 -10.89 -4.24
CA LYS A 108 -0.29 -10.14 -4.37
C LYS A 108 0.50 -10.12 -3.06
N VAL A 109 -0.18 -9.99 -1.93
CA VAL A 109 0.43 -10.13 -0.59
C VAL A 109 1.06 -11.50 -0.44
N GLU A 110 0.33 -12.59 -0.65
CA GLU A 110 0.85 -13.96 -0.53
C GLU A 110 2.00 -14.24 -1.50
N LYS A 111 1.89 -13.76 -2.74
CA LYS A 111 2.95 -13.89 -3.74
C LYS A 111 4.24 -13.23 -3.27
N LEU A 112 4.15 -12.01 -2.75
CA LEU A 112 5.33 -11.28 -2.27
C LEU A 112 5.86 -11.86 -0.96
N ARG A 113 4.97 -12.23 -0.03
CA ARG A 113 5.29 -12.88 1.25
C ARG A 113 6.16 -14.12 1.05
N LYS A 114 5.76 -15.01 0.14
CA LYS A 114 6.52 -16.22 -0.23
C LYS A 114 7.90 -15.91 -0.81
N ARG A 115 8.03 -14.84 -1.61
CA ARG A 115 9.31 -14.43 -2.21
C ARG A 115 10.29 -13.92 -1.16
N VAL A 116 9.81 -13.36 -0.04
CA VAL A 116 10.64 -12.81 1.03
C VAL A 116 10.84 -13.78 2.20
N GLY A 117 10.21 -14.95 2.17
CA GLY A 117 10.44 -16.03 3.14
C GLY A 117 9.83 -15.78 4.53
N ILE A 118 8.76 -14.99 4.61
CA ILE A 118 7.95 -14.80 5.83
C ILE A 118 6.59 -15.48 5.71
#